data_AF-A0A417LLL3-F1
#
_entry.id   AF-A0A417LLL3-F1
#
_cell.length_a   1.000
_cell.length_b   1.000
_cell.length_c   1.000
_cell.angle_alpha   90.00
_cell.angle_beta   90.00
_cell.angle_gamma   90.00
#
_symmetry.space_group_name_H-M   'P 1'
#
loop_
_entity.id
_entity.type
_entity.pdbx_description
1 polymer ?
#
loop_
_entity_poly.entity_id
_entity_poly.type
_entity_poly.pdbx_seq_one_letter_code
_entity_poly.pdbx_strand_id
1 'polypeptide(L)'
;MGMDMVITEKDILMATEVKIETLQLIYHVFKKYMIQELRFRSPAISLRAVASACGSNDKYLSMAIRSFSREKTFYRYLTHLRLKYACYLLVKNPNYKIDYIANQCGILSRSTFYRIFKNEYGRVPESVRADFAGKEFTHLKFEEFDDEAFYGK
;
A
#
# COMPACT_ATOMS: atom_id res chain seq x y z
N MET A 1 -52.52 -9.95 -5.81
CA MET A 1 -51.82 -10.60 -4.67
C MET A 1 -50.37 -10.11 -4.71
N GLY A 2 -50.12 -8.89 -4.25
CA GLY A 2 -48.77 -8.32 -4.14
C GLY A 2 -48.40 -8.31 -2.67
N MET A 3 -47.47 -9.17 -2.27
CA MET A 3 -46.81 -9.04 -0.97
C MET A 3 -45.72 -7.97 -1.16
N ASP A 4 -46.02 -6.74 -0.74
CA ASP A 4 -44.98 -5.74 -0.59
C ASP A 4 -44.04 -6.19 0.53
N MET A 5 -42.80 -6.45 0.16
CA MET A 5 -41.71 -6.80 1.06
C MET A 5 -41.32 -5.55 1.86
N VAL A 6 -41.86 -5.39 3.07
CA VAL A 6 -41.49 -4.30 3.97
C VAL A 6 -40.10 -4.59 4.54
N ILE A 7 -39.07 -3.91 4.02
CA ILE A 7 -37.70 -3.97 4.54
C ILE A 7 -37.65 -3.21 5.87
N THR A 8 -37.19 -3.85 6.94
CA THR A 8 -37.10 -3.25 8.28
C THR A 8 -35.73 -2.60 8.55
N GLU A 9 -35.65 -1.71 9.55
CA GLU A 9 -34.37 -1.11 10.00
C GLU A 9 -33.34 -2.18 10.40
N LYS A 10 -33.79 -3.28 11.02
CA LYS A 10 -32.94 -4.40 11.40
C LYS A 10 -32.35 -5.11 10.18
N ASP A 11 -33.14 -5.28 9.12
CA ASP A 11 -32.66 -5.89 7.86
C ASP A 11 -31.61 -5.01 7.18
N ILE A 12 -31.79 -3.68 7.24
CA ILE A 12 -30.82 -2.70 6.73
C ILE A 12 -29.52 -2.73 7.55
N LEU A 13 -29.62 -2.78 8.88
CA LEU A 13 -28.46 -2.85 9.77
C LEU A 13 -27.66 -4.15 9.53
N MET A 14 -28.34 -5.30 9.45
CA MET A 14 -27.68 -6.58 9.17
C MET A 14 -27.05 -6.61 7.77
N ALA A 15 -27.74 -6.13 6.74
CA ALA A 15 -27.17 -6.04 5.40
C ALA A 15 -25.95 -5.08 5.35
N THR A 16 -25.95 -4.03 6.17
CA THR A 16 -24.83 -3.09 6.29
C THR A 16 -23.65 -3.71 7.03
N GLU A 17 -23.90 -4.42 8.14
CA GLU A 17 -22.90 -5.12 8.94
C GLU A 17 -22.20 -6.21 8.11
N VAL A 18 -22.97 -7.08 7.46
CA VAL A 18 -22.44 -8.12 6.55
C VAL A 18 -21.58 -7.51 5.43
N LYS A 19 -21.98 -6.35 4.90
CA LYS A 19 -21.21 -5.63 3.89
C LYS A 19 -19.91 -5.06 4.45
N ILE A 20 -19.90 -4.55 5.67
CA ILE A 20 -18.69 -4.03 6.34
C ILE A 20 -17.72 -5.17 6.60
N GLU A 21 -18.17 -6.29 7.18
CA GLU A 21 -17.34 -7.48 7.43
C GLU A 21 -16.71 -8.02 6.15
N THR A 22 -17.49 -8.08 5.06
CA THR A 22 -16.99 -8.48 3.75
C THR A 22 -15.86 -7.57 3.27
N LEU A 23 -16.03 -6.24 3.39
CA LEU A 23 -14.98 -5.29 3.00
C LEU A 23 -13.75 -5.38 3.91
N GLN A 24 -13.92 -5.67 5.21
CA GLN A 24 -12.83 -5.89 6.15
C GLN A 24 -12.02 -7.14 5.78
N LEU A 25 -12.69 -8.24 5.45
CA LEU A 25 -12.03 -9.47 5.00
C LEU A 25 -11.25 -9.24 3.71
N ILE A 26 -11.87 -8.58 2.72
CA ILE A 26 -11.19 -8.21 1.47
C ILE A 26 -9.95 -7.36 1.76
N TYR A 27 -10.05 -6.38 2.66
CA TYR A 27 -8.92 -5.54 3.03
C TYR A 27 -7.81 -6.33 3.76
N HIS A 28 -8.18 -7.27 4.62
CA HIS A 28 -7.23 -8.14 5.30
C HIS A 28 -6.43 -8.99 4.31
N VAL A 29 -7.14 -9.68 3.39
CA VAL A 29 -6.51 -10.50 2.34
C VAL A 29 -5.65 -9.62 1.41
N PHE A 30 -6.15 -8.45 1.02
CA PHE A 30 -5.40 -7.46 0.24
C PHE A 30 -4.10 -7.06 0.93
N LYS A 31 -4.13 -6.67 2.21
CA LYS A 31 -2.92 -6.30 2.96
C LYS A 31 -1.93 -7.46 3.02
N LYS A 32 -2.40 -8.69 3.26
CA LYS A 32 -1.56 -9.89 3.27
C LYS A 32 -0.85 -10.07 1.93
N TYR A 33 -1.62 -10.06 0.84
CA TYR A 33 -1.09 -10.22 -0.52
C TYR A 33 -0.12 -9.10 -0.89
N MET A 34 -0.41 -7.86 -0.53
CA MET A 34 0.47 -6.73 -0.86
C MET A 34 1.75 -6.76 -0.03
N ILE A 35 1.64 -6.88 1.29
CA ILE A 35 2.77 -6.67 2.21
C ILE A 35 3.56 -7.97 2.41
N GLN A 36 2.92 -9.06 2.83
CA GLN A 36 3.64 -10.30 3.19
C GLN A 36 4.22 -11.02 1.97
N GLU A 37 3.54 -10.96 0.82
CA GLU A 37 4.05 -11.52 -0.44
C GLU A 37 4.83 -10.49 -1.27
N LEU A 38 5.02 -9.26 -0.76
CA LEU A 38 5.72 -8.16 -1.43
C LEU A 38 5.23 -7.87 -2.87
N ARG A 39 3.95 -8.10 -3.16
CA ARG A 39 3.41 -8.04 -4.53
C ARG A 39 3.48 -6.64 -5.14
N PHE A 40 3.52 -5.59 -4.31
CA PHE A 40 3.72 -4.20 -4.75
C PHE A 40 5.01 -4.00 -5.58
N ARG A 41 6.01 -4.88 -5.44
CA ARG A 41 7.28 -4.84 -6.19
C ARG A 41 7.11 -5.16 -7.68
N SER A 42 6.02 -5.80 -8.08
CA SER A 42 5.75 -6.08 -9.50
C SER A 42 5.39 -4.79 -10.24
N PRO A 43 6.12 -4.38 -11.29
CA PRO A 43 5.77 -3.20 -12.09
C PRO A 43 4.42 -3.33 -12.80
N ALA A 44 4.04 -4.57 -13.17
CA ALA A 44 2.83 -4.87 -13.93
C ALA A 44 1.56 -5.04 -13.06
N ILE A 45 1.66 -4.81 -11.74
CA ILE A 45 0.52 -4.97 -10.84
C ILE A 45 -0.61 -3.98 -11.18
N SER A 46 -1.83 -4.48 -11.20
CA SER A 46 -3.04 -3.69 -11.48
C SER A 46 -4.12 -4.00 -10.43
N LEU A 47 -5.06 -3.07 -10.26
CA LEU A 47 -6.19 -3.26 -9.35
C LEU A 47 -6.95 -4.57 -9.65
N ARG A 48 -7.20 -4.84 -10.93
CA ARG A 48 -7.92 -6.03 -11.39
C ARG A 48 -7.20 -7.34 -11.04
N ALA A 49 -5.90 -7.39 -11.30
CA ALA A 49 -5.11 -8.58 -10.96
C ALA A 49 -5.09 -8.85 -9.45
N VAL A 50 -4.97 -7.78 -8.64
CA VAL A 50 -4.99 -7.89 -7.18
C VAL A 50 -6.37 -8.28 -6.67
N ALA A 51 -7.44 -7.67 -7.19
CA ALA A 51 -8.81 -8.02 -6.82
C ALA A 51 -9.10 -9.49 -7.08
N SER A 52 -8.74 -9.99 -8.26
CA SER A 52 -8.88 -11.40 -8.61
C SER A 52 -8.08 -12.32 -7.67
N ALA A 53 -6.83 -11.96 -7.35
CA ALA A 53 -5.98 -12.72 -6.43
C ALA A 53 -6.55 -12.74 -5.00
N CYS A 54 -7.30 -11.70 -4.60
CA CYS A 54 -7.97 -11.61 -3.30
C CYS A 54 -9.38 -12.23 -3.30
N GLY A 55 -9.80 -12.93 -4.36
CA GLY A 55 -11.15 -13.51 -4.46
C GLY A 55 -12.27 -12.45 -4.56
N SER A 56 -11.97 -11.30 -5.15
CA SER A 56 -12.88 -10.15 -5.23
C SER A 56 -12.92 -9.53 -6.65
N ASN A 57 -13.52 -8.35 -6.77
CA ASN A 57 -13.51 -7.53 -7.97
C ASN A 57 -13.07 -6.08 -7.66
N ASP A 58 -12.78 -5.32 -8.72
CA ASP A 58 -12.26 -3.96 -8.65
C ASP A 58 -13.11 -3.04 -7.77
N LYS A 59 -14.44 -3.19 -7.82
CA LYS A 59 -15.38 -2.37 -7.05
C LYS A 59 -15.24 -2.62 -5.56
N TYR A 60 -15.33 -3.87 -5.12
CA TYR A 60 -15.26 -4.20 -3.70
C TYR A 60 -13.87 -3.97 -3.13
N LEU A 61 -12.81 -4.27 -3.89
CA LEU A 61 -11.45 -3.96 -3.45
C LEU A 61 -11.24 -2.44 -3.32
N SER A 62 -11.71 -1.63 -4.28
CA SER A 62 -11.64 -0.17 -4.18
C SER A 62 -12.43 0.37 -3.00
N MET A 63 -13.60 -0.21 -2.70
CA MET A 63 -14.39 0.16 -1.53
C MET A 63 -13.66 -0.21 -0.23
N ALA A 64 -13.11 -1.40 -0.14
CA ALA A 64 -12.35 -1.86 1.02
C ALA A 64 -11.12 -0.96 1.29
N ILE A 65 -10.35 -0.64 0.25
CA ILE A 65 -9.21 0.29 0.36
C ILE A 65 -9.67 1.67 0.80
N ARG A 66 -10.75 2.20 0.22
CA ARG A 66 -11.29 3.52 0.60
C ARG A 66 -11.72 3.55 2.07
N SER A 67 -12.36 2.49 2.54
CA SER A 67 -12.86 2.38 3.92
C SER A 67 -11.73 2.24 4.94
N PHE A 68 -10.70 1.44 4.66
CA PHE A 68 -9.78 0.98 5.70
C PHE A 68 -8.31 1.41 5.53
N SER A 69 -7.92 1.99 4.39
CA SER A 69 -6.57 2.56 4.19
C SER A 69 -6.52 4.05 4.46
N ARG A 70 -5.33 4.59 4.71
CA ARG A 70 -5.09 6.04 4.82
C ARG A 70 -5.11 6.70 3.44
N GLU A 71 -4.65 5.97 2.42
CA GLU A 71 -4.39 6.43 1.05
C GLU A 71 -5.64 6.50 0.18
N LYS A 72 -6.73 5.87 0.63
CA LYS A 72 -8.10 5.87 0.06
C LYS A 72 -8.26 5.32 -1.36
N THR A 73 -7.18 5.15 -2.10
CA THR A 73 -7.17 4.62 -3.47
C THR A 73 -6.06 3.61 -3.66
N PHE A 74 -6.26 2.64 -4.56
CA PHE A 74 -5.28 1.59 -4.84
C PHE A 74 -3.93 2.14 -5.31
N TYR A 75 -3.92 3.10 -6.23
CA TYR A 75 -2.67 3.62 -6.79
C TYR A 75 -1.89 4.50 -5.80
N ARG A 76 -2.57 5.25 -4.93
CA ARG A 76 -1.91 5.93 -3.80
C ARG A 76 -1.32 4.93 -2.82
N TYR A 77 -2.08 3.88 -2.46
CA TYR A 77 -1.60 2.81 -1.58
C TYR A 77 -0.37 2.09 -2.15
N LEU A 78 -0.43 1.71 -3.43
CA LEU A 78 0.67 1.08 -4.14
C LEU A 78 1.91 1.98 -4.16
N THR A 79 1.72 3.26 -4.49
CA THR A 79 2.82 4.23 -4.55
C THR A 79 3.47 4.40 -3.18
N HIS A 80 2.66 4.55 -2.13
CA HIS A 80 3.14 4.67 -0.76
C HIS A 80 3.93 3.44 -0.32
N LEU A 81 3.40 2.21 -0.51
CA LEU A 81 4.15 0.98 -0.18
C LEU A 81 5.49 0.87 -0.91
N ARG A 82 5.54 1.25 -2.20
CA ARG A 82 6.79 1.22 -2.98
C ARG A 82 7.82 2.22 -2.46
N LEU A 83 7.37 3.40 -2.05
CA LEU A 83 8.22 4.45 -1.48
C LEU A 83 8.70 4.12 -0.08
N LYS A 84 7.81 3.61 0.78
CA LYS A 84 8.13 3.06 2.09
C LYS A 84 9.20 1.97 1.99
N TYR A 85 9.05 1.04 1.03
CA TYR A 85 10.04 0.00 0.77
C TYR A 85 11.38 0.57 0.27
N ALA A 86 11.36 1.67 -0.49
CA ALA A 86 12.58 2.35 -0.88
C ALA A 86 13.33 2.91 0.34
N CYS A 87 12.63 3.57 1.27
CA CYS A 87 13.21 4.03 2.54
C CYS A 87 13.82 2.87 3.33
N TYR A 88 13.10 1.75 3.44
CA TYR A 88 13.60 0.53 4.06
C TYR A 88 14.92 0.04 3.43
N LEU A 89 14.98 -0.06 2.09
CA LEU A 89 16.20 -0.47 1.39
C LEU A 89 17.34 0.55 1.50
N LEU A 90 17.04 1.85 1.53
CA LEU A 90 18.05 2.90 1.69
C LEU A 90 18.79 2.78 3.02
N VAL A 91 18.08 2.42 4.09
CA VAL A 91 18.67 2.29 5.44
C VAL A 91 19.32 0.92 5.62
N LYS A 92 18.68 -0.16 5.16
CA LYS A 92 19.17 -1.52 5.34
C LYS A 92 20.35 -1.86 4.43
N ASN A 93 20.41 -1.25 3.25
CA ASN A 93 21.43 -1.52 2.24
C ASN A 93 22.00 -0.20 1.69
N PRO A 94 22.78 0.55 2.50
CA PRO A 94 23.27 1.88 2.11
C PRO A 94 24.16 1.88 0.87
N ASN A 95 24.76 0.73 0.52
CA ASN A 95 25.63 0.57 -0.64
C ASN A 95 24.88 0.31 -1.95
N TYR A 96 23.56 0.07 -1.92
CA TYR A 96 22.79 -0.14 -3.15
C TYR A 96 22.68 1.15 -3.96
N LYS A 97 22.79 1.04 -5.29
CA LYS A 97 22.55 2.17 -6.18
C LYS A 97 21.07 2.55 -6.19
N ILE A 98 20.76 3.83 -6.38
CA ILE A 98 19.38 4.35 -6.29
C ILE A 98 18.47 3.78 -7.40
N ASP A 99 19.00 3.62 -8.60
CA ASP A 99 18.33 2.96 -9.72
C ASP A 99 18.01 1.49 -9.42
N TYR A 100 18.92 0.77 -8.76
CA TYR A 100 18.67 -0.58 -8.29
C TYR A 100 17.52 -0.60 -7.26
N ILE A 101 17.52 0.31 -6.27
CA ILE A 101 16.44 0.42 -5.28
C ILE A 101 15.10 0.70 -5.95
N ALA A 102 15.04 1.66 -6.87
CA ALA A 102 13.81 1.98 -7.61
C ALA A 102 13.23 0.75 -8.34
N ASN A 103 14.09 -0.02 -9.00
CA ASN A 103 13.71 -1.27 -9.67
C ASN A 103 13.21 -2.33 -8.67
N GLN A 104 13.82 -2.47 -7.50
CA GLN A 104 13.36 -3.39 -6.45
C GLN A 104 11.98 -3.02 -5.91
N CYS A 105 11.61 -1.74 -5.97
CA CYS A 105 10.28 -1.22 -5.63
C CYS A 105 9.28 -1.30 -6.79
N GLY A 106 9.65 -1.83 -7.96
CA GLY A 106 8.77 -1.92 -9.12
C GLY A 106 8.61 -0.61 -9.89
N ILE A 107 9.54 0.34 -9.73
CA ILE A 107 9.54 1.64 -10.42
C ILE A 107 10.70 1.65 -11.42
N LEU A 108 10.37 1.40 -12.69
CA LEU A 108 11.38 1.22 -13.76
C LEU A 108 12.04 2.52 -14.21
N SER A 109 11.34 3.65 -14.05
CA SER A 109 11.85 4.96 -14.47
C SER A 109 12.52 5.68 -13.30
N ARG A 110 13.82 5.99 -13.45
CA ARG A 110 14.58 6.79 -12.49
C ARG A 110 13.95 8.17 -12.29
N SER A 111 13.60 8.88 -13.37
CA SER A 111 13.00 10.21 -13.27
C SER A 111 11.66 10.18 -12.54
N THR A 112 10.83 9.15 -12.79
CA THR A 112 9.58 8.95 -12.06
C THR A 112 9.85 8.69 -10.58
N PHE A 113 10.81 7.81 -10.24
CA PHE A 113 11.17 7.51 -8.86
C PHE A 113 11.56 8.76 -8.08
N TYR A 114 12.50 9.56 -8.58
CA TYR A 114 12.94 10.78 -7.89
C TYR A 114 11.78 11.77 -7.70
N ARG A 115 10.96 11.96 -8.73
CA ARG A 115 9.82 12.88 -8.67
C ARG A 115 8.83 12.47 -7.59
N ILE A 116 8.38 11.21 -7.58
CA ILE A 116 7.38 10.78 -6.60
C ILE A 116 7.98 10.65 -5.19
N PHE A 117 9.25 10.25 -5.06
CA PHE A 117 9.93 10.18 -3.77
C PHE A 117 10.08 11.57 -3.14
N LYS A 118 10.55 12.55 -3.91
CA LYS A 118 10.67 13.94 -3.44
C LYS A 118 9.32 14.56 -3.11
N ASN A 119 8.28 14.24 -3.90
CA ASN A 119 6.93 14.74 -3.63
C ASN A 119 6.35 14.16 -2.33
N GLU A 120 6.63 12.90 -2.00
CA GLU A 120 6.11 12.26 -0.79
C GLU A 120 6.90 12.69 0.46
N TYR A 121 8.23 12.69 0.39
CA TYR A 121 9.09 12.90 1.57
C TYR A 121 9.74 14.28 1.65
N GLY A 122 9.55 15.16 0.66
CA GLY A 122 10.18 16.50 0.60
C GLY A 122 11.69 16.48 0.33
N ARG A 123 12.33 15.32 0.26
CA ARG A 123 13.78 15.14 0.15
C ARG A 123 14.13 14.15 -0.96
N VAL A 124 15.37 14.19 -1.43
CA VAL A 124 15.88 13.21 -2.40
C VAL A 124 16.35 11.93 -1.68
N PRO A 125 16.31 10.76 -2.36
CA PRO A 125 16.72 9.47 -1.80
C PRO A 125 18.11 9.47 -1.14
N GLU A 126 19.08 10.16 -1.73
CA GLU A 126 20.45 10.25 -1.22
C GLU A 126 20.53 10.98 0.12
N SER A 127 19.72 12.04 0.29
CA SER A 127 19.64 12.77 1.56
C SER A 127 19.05 11.88 2.65
N VAL A 128 17.97 11.16 2.35
CA VAL A 128 17.39 10.18 3.29
C VAL A 128 18.40 9.09 3.65
N ARG A 129 19.18 8.59 2.69
CA ARG A 129 20.24 7.62 3.00
C ARG A 129 21.29 8.19 3.95
N ALA A 130 21.81 9.38 3.65
CA ALA A 130 22.86 10.00 4.46
C ALA A 130 22.39 10.23 5.90
N ASP A 131 21.13 10.66 6.07
CA ASP A 131 20.54 10.95 7.38
C ASP A 131 20.27 9.69 8.22
N PHE A 132 20.10 8.51 7.60
CA PHE A 132 19.62 7.31 8.29
C PHE A 132 20.52 6.07 8.19
N ALA A 133 21.61 6.11 7.42
CA ALA A 133 22.55 4.99 7.29
C ALA A 133 23.09 4.55 8.67
N GLY A 134 23.06 3.24 8.94
CA GLY A 134 23.64 2.65 10.15
C GLY A 134 22.86 2.89 11.45
N LYS A 135 21.62 3.41 11.38
CA LYS A 135 20.77 3.66 12.56
C LYS A 135 19.91 2.45 12.94
N GLU A 136 19.13 2.58 14.04
CA GLU A 136 18.32 1.53 14.68
C GLU A 136 17.39 0.75 13.73
N PHE A 137 17.06 1.24 12.54
CA PHE A 137 16.09 0.59 11.64
C PHE A 137 16.58 -0.71 10.98
N THR A 138 17.88 -1.05 11.08
CA THR A 138 18.47 -2.18 10.33
C THR A 138 17.92 -3.56 10.73
N HIS A 139 17.46 -3.71 11.98
CA HIS A 139 16.88 -4.96 12.49
C HIS A 139 15.40 -5.15 12.13
N LEU A 140 14.69 -4.07 11.79
CA LEU A 140 13.25 -4.12 11.50
C LEU A 140 12.98 -4.95 10.24
N LYS A 141 11.87 -5.69 10.27
CA LYS A 141 11.28 -6.25 9.05
C LYS A 141 10.46 -5.20 8.33
N PHE A 142 10.19 -5.38 7.04
CA PHE A 142 9.44 -4.40 6.26
C PHE A 142 8.01 -4.20 6.78
N GLU A 143 7.39 -5.27 7.27
CA GLU A 143 6.06 -5.28 7.86
C GLU A 143 5.95 -4.36 9.09
N GLU A 144 7.06 -4.22 9.81
CA GLU A 144 7.20 -3.45 11.07
C GLU A 144 7.78 -2.05 10.82
N PHE A 145 8.35 -1.83 9.64
CA PHE A 145 8.98 -0.57 9.27
C PHE A 145 7.91 0.53 9.23
N ASP A 146 8.20 1.69 9.80
CA ASP A 146 7.36 2.88 9.70
C ASP A 146 8.16 3.99 9.04
N ASP A 147 7.60 4.61 8.00
CA ASP A 147 8.27 5.65 7.23
C ASP A 147 7.94 7.08 7.66
N GLU A 148 7.15 7.28 8.72
CA GLU A 148 6.82 8.60 9.28
C GLU A 148 8.09 9.43 9.63
N ALA A 149 9.18 8.78 10.04
CA ALA A 149 10.45 9.44 10.34
C ALA A 149 11.15 10.05 9.10
N PHE A 150 10.77 9.65 7.88
CA PHE A 150 11.41 10.09 6.64
C PHE A 150 10.73 11.28 5.96
N TYR A 151 9.55 11.68 6.42
CA TYR A 151 8.92 12.91 5.93
C TYR A 151 9.77 14.12 6.32
N GLY A 152 10.00 15.01 5.36
CA GLY A 152 10.78 16.22 5.56
C GLY A 152 10.12 17.15 6.59
N LYS A 153 10.93 17.67 7.51
CA LYS A 153 10.62 18.93 8.20
C LYS A 153 11.05 20.11 7.33
#